data_AF-A0A662FYA4-F1
#
_entry.id   AF-A0A662FYA4-F1
#
_cell.length_a   1.000
_cell.length_b   1.000
_cell.length_c   1.000
_cell.angle_alpha   90.00
_cell.angle_beta   90.00
_cell.angle_gamma   90.00
#
_symmetry.space_group_name_H-M   'P 1'
#
loop_
_entity.id
_entity.type
_entity.pdbx_description
1 polymer ?
#
loop_
_entity_poly.entity_id
_entity_poly.type
_entity_poly.pdbx_seq_one_letter_code
_entity_poly.pdbx_strand_id
1 'polypeptide(L)'
;MRAKTYRVTGKMRLRNGERVRFTTEVRGISEEEAREKVYSNLGSRHKLKRRHIYIEKIEEVEKLEDIKNTYVQQLAAADKIIVF
;
A
#
# COMPACT_ATOMS: atom_id res chain seq x y z
N MET A 1 -3.27 16.37 -10.34
CA MET A 1 -2.22 15.48 -9.78
C MET A 1 -2.51 14.06 -10.23
N ARG A 2 -1.52 13.26 -10.63
CA ARG A 2 -1.72 11.90 -11.18
C ARG A 2 -1.48 10.85 -10.09
N ALA A 3 -2.43 9.95 -9.89
CA ALA A 3 -2.27 8.85 -8.96
C ALA A 3 -1.30 7.78 -9.52
N LYS A 4 -0.37 7.37 -8.67
CA LYS A 4 0.66 6.36 -8.86
C LYS A 4 0.38 5.15 -7.97
N THR A 5 1.04 4.04 -8.25
CA THR A 5 0.94 2.83 -7.43
C THR A 5 2.22 2.68 -6.61
N TYR A 6 2.09 2.51 -5.31
CA TYR A 6 3.21 2.31 -4.40
C TYR A 6 3.12 0.93 -3.76
N ARG A 7 4.22 0.19 -3.81
CA ARG A 7 4.41 -1.02 -3.03
C ARG A 7 5.10 -0.67 -1.73
N VAL A 8 4.46 -1.03 -0.63
CA VAL A 8 4.94 -0.79 0.73
C VAL A 8 5.24 -2.13 1.37
N THR A 9 6.48 -2.30 1.82
CA THR A 9 6.93 -3.48 2.54
C THR A 9 7.39 -3.10 3.93
N GLY A 10 7.18 -4.01 4.88
CA GLY A 10 7.59 -3.78 6.25
C GLY A 10 7.24 -4.92 7.17
N LYS A 11 7.25 -4.64 8.47
CA LYS A 11 6.91 -5.57 9.54
C LYS A 11 5.78 -5.02 10.38
N MET A 12 4.88 -5.89 10.81
CA MET A 12 3.84 -5.57 11.77
C MET A 12 3.92 -6.48 12.98
N ARG A 13 3.66 -5.92 14.16
CA ARG A 13 3.58 -6.67 15.42
C ARG A 13 2.13 -7.03 15.71
N LEU A 14 1.83 -8.32 15.69
CA LEU A 14 0.51 -8.86 16.01
C LEU A 14 0.25 -8.86 17.52
N ARG A 15 -0.99 -9.13 17.93
CA ARG A 15 -1.40 -9.13 19.35
C ARG A 15 -0.69 -10.19 20.19
N ASN A 16 -0.35 -11.33 19.59
CA ASN A 16 0.42 -12.41 20.21
C ASN A 16 1.92 -12.07 20.38
N GLY A 17 2.35 -10.88 19.93
CA GLY A 17 3.74 -10.43 20.05
C GLY A 17 4.62 -10.79 18.85
N GLU A 18 4.15 -11.63 17.93
CA GLU A 18 4.88 -12.01 16.73
C GLU A 18 5.07 -10.83 15.78
N ARG A 19 6.23 -10.80 15.12
CA ARG A 19 6.55 -9.84 14.06
C ARG A 19 6.47 -10.55 12.72
N VAL A 20 5.50 -10.15 11.91
CA VAL A 20 5.29 -10.71 10.57
C VAL A 20 5.60 -9.66 9.51
N ARG A 21 6.15 -10.09 8.37
CA ARG A 21 6.34 -9.20 7.23
C ARG A 21 5.01 -8.96 6.54
N PHE A 22 4.81 -7.75 6.03
CA PHE A 22 3.71 -7.41 5.15
C PHE A 22 4.24 -6.76 3.87
N THR A 23 3.52 -7.02 2.79
CA THR A 23 3.67 -6.33 1.51
C THR A 23 2.28 -5.91 1.07
N THR A 24 2.09 -4.64 0.79
CA THR A 24 0.80 -4.13 0.30
C THR A 24 1.04 -3.11 -0.80
N GLU A 25 0.07 -2.99 -1.69
CA GLU A 25 0.12 -2.05 -2.82
C GLU A 25 -1.04 -1.08 -2.66
N VAL A 26 -0.75 0.22 -2.77
CA VAL A 26 -1.73 1.29 -2.57
C VAL A 26 -1.58 2.35 -3.66
N ARG A 27 -2.70 2.94 -4.07
CA ARG A 27 -2.72 4.09 -4.98
C ARG A 27 -2.55 5.39 -4.19
N GLY A 28 -1.73 6.31 -4.65
CA GLY A 28 -1.53 7.63 -4.03
C GLY A 28 -0.89 8.63 -4.99
N ILE A 29 -0.94 9.91 -4.65
CA ILE A 29 -0.28 11.01 -5.36
C ILE A 29 1.14 11.27 -4.85
N SER A 30 1.49 10.75 -3.66
CA SER A 30 2.82 10.83 -3.08
C SER A 30 3.12 9.63 -2.18
N GLU A 31 4.39 9.43 -1.83
CA GLU A 31 4.81 8.40 -0.86
C GLU A 31 4.23 8.63 0.54
N GLU A 32 4.05 9.89 0.94
CA GLU A 32 3.48 10.25 2.24
C GLU A 32 2.00 9.86 2.33
N GLU A 33 1.23 10.12 1.27
CA GLU A 33 -0.16 9.69 1.21
C GLU A 33 -0.26 8.16 1.17
N ALA A 34 0.62 7.49 0.41
CA ALA A 34 0.69 6.03 0.39
C ALA A 34 0.98 5.47 1.80
N ARG A 35 1.91 6.08 2.54
CA ARG A 35 2.23 5.72 3.92
C ARG A 35 1.01 5.84 4.84
N GLU A 36 0.31 6.97 4.79
CA GLU A 36 -0.89 7.19 5.62
C GLU A 36 -2.04 6.22 5.27
N LYS A 37 -2.21 5.90 3.98
CA LYS A 37 -3.16 4.88 3.53
C LYS A 37 -2.81 3.50 4.09
N VAL A 38 -1.53 3.13 4.11
CA VAL A 38 -1.08 1.86 4.72
C VAL A 38 -1.39 1.82 6.21
N TYR A 39 -1.08 2.89 6.97
CA TYR A 39 -1.44 2.96 8.38
C TYR A 39 -2.94 2.81 8.62
N SER A 40 -3.75 3.51 7.82
CA SER A 40 -5.22 3.47 7.92
C SER A 40 -5.78 2.08 7.59
N ASN A 41 -5.29 1.45 6.52
CA ASN A 41 -5.71 0.13 6.08
C ASN A 41 -5.35 -0.96 7.09
N LEU A 42 -4.10 -0.97 7.57
CA LEU A 42 -3.64 -1.93 8.57
C LEU A 42 -4.34 -1.71 9.93
N GLY A 43 -4.61 -0.47 10.30
CA GLY A 43 -5.38 -0.14 11.49
C GLY A 43 -6.84 -0.59 11.40
N SER A 44 -7.49 -0.39 10.26
CA SER A 44 -8.89 -0.77 10.06
C SER A 44 -9.09 -2.29 10.00
N ARG A 45 -8.33 -2.96 9.12
CA ARG A 45 -8.47 -4.40 8.82
C ARG A 45 -7.87 -5.31 9.90
N HIS A 46 -6.73 -4.93 10.46
CA HIS A 46 -5.98 -5.78 11.40
C HIS A 46 -5.94 -5.22 12.83
N LYS A 47 -6.63 -4.10 13.10
CA LYS A 47 -6.70 -3.43 14.42
C LYS A 47 -5.31 -3.12 14.99
N LEU A 48 -4.35 -2.81 14.11
CA LEU A 48 -2.99 -2.46 14.47
C LEU A 48 -2.87 -0.99 14.85
N LYS A 49 -2.09 -0.71 15.90
CA LYS A 49 -1.70 0.67 16.25
C LYS A 49 -0.52 1.08 15.36
N ARG A 50 -0.40 2.37 15.01
CA ARG A 50 0.72 2.89 14.20
C ARG A 50 2.10 2.46 14.73
N ARG A 51 2.30 2.52 16.06
CA ARG A 51 3.54 2.06 16.73
C ARG A 51 3.89 0.57 16.57
N HIS A 52 2.96 -0.24 16.08
CA HIS A 52 3.17 -1.67 15.80
C HIS A 52 3.45 -1.94 14.32
N ILE A 53 3.49 -0.90 13.47
CA ILE A 53 3.72 -1.00 12.03
C ILE A 53 5.06 -0.34 11.74
N TYR A 54 6.00 -1.11 11.21
CA TYR A 54 7.34 -0.67 10.82
C TYR A 54 7.44 -0.78 9.31
N ILE A 55 7.44 0.36 8.62
CA ILE A 55 7.61 0.40 7.16
C ILE A 55 9.10 0.36 6.87
N GLU A 56 9.54 -0.60 6.07
CA GLU A 56 10.94 -0.79 5.70
C GLU A 56 11.25 -0.16 4.35
N LYS A 57 10.33 -0.26 3.38
CA LYS A 57 10.52 0.30 2.04
C LYS A 57 9.18 0.74 1.44
N ILE A 58 9.22 1.88 0.76
CA ILE A 58 8.15 2.37 -0.12
C ILE A 58 8.79 2.51 -1.50
N GLU A 59 8.22 1.86 -2.50
CA GLU A 59 8.71 1.91 -3.89
C GLU A 59 7.54 2.17 -4.84
N GLU A 60 7.74 3.05 -5.82
CA GLU A 60 6.78 3.27 -6.89
C GLU A 60 6.82 2.08 -7.88
N VAL A 61 5.65 1.58 -8.26
CA VAL A 61 5.48 0.52 -9.25
C VAL A 61 4.92 1.16 -10.52
N GLU A 62 5.76 1.31 -11.54
CA GLU A 62 5.41 2.01 -12.78
C GLU A 62 4.58 1.15 -13.74
N LYS A 63 4.90 -0.13 -13.86
CA LYS A 63 4.25 -1.06 -14.80
C LYS A 63 3.05 -1.74 -14.16
N LEU A 64 1.96 -1.85 -14.93
CA LEU A 64 0.74 -2.52 -14.46
C LEU A 64 0.95 -4.02 -14.25
N GLU A 65 1.79 -4.66 -15.06
CA GLU A 65 2.12 -6.09 -14.95
C GLU A 65 2.85 -6.44 -13.65
N ASP A 66 3.62 -5.49 -13.11
CA ASP A 66 4.39 -5.69 -11.88
C ASP A 66 3.53 -5.60 -10.62
N ILE A 67 2.28 -5.10 -10.72
CA ILE A 67 1.34 -4.98 -9.59
C ILE A 67 0.82 -6.37 -9.25
N LYS A 68 1.11 -6.85 -8.03
CA LYS A 68 0.71 -8.20 -7.59
C LYS A 68 -0.75 -8.26 -7.17
N ASN A 69 -1.30 -7.16 -6.67
CA ASN A 69 -2.67 -7.09 -6.22
C ASN A 69 -3.60 -6.80 -7.41
N THR A 70 -4.37 -7.81 -7.84
CA THR A 70 -5.30 -7.73 -8.97
C THR A 70 -6.28 -6.57 -8.85
N TYR A 71 -6.79 -6.27 -7.65
CA TYR A 71 -7.71 -5.15 -7.45
C TYR A 71 -7.02 -3.80 -7.70
N VAL A 72 -5.81 -3.62 -7.19
CA VAL A 72 -5.02 -2.40 -7.41
C VAL A 72 -4.63 -2.25 -8.88
N GLN A 73 -4.34 -3.37 -9.55
CA GLN A 73 -4.03 -3.41 -10.97
C GLN A 73 -5.24 -2.96 -11.81
N GLN A 74 -6.44 -3.46 -11.52
CA GLN A 74 -7.68 -3.06 -12.20
C GLN A 74 -7.99 -1.57 -12.00
N LEU A 75 -7.84 -1.06 -10.78
CA LEU A 75 -8.01 0.38 -10.51
C LEU A 75 -7.01 1.24 -11.30
N ALA A 76 -5.75 0.82 -11.34
CA ALA A 76 -4.72 1.53 -12.09
C ALA A 76 -4.95 1.48 -13.61
N ALA A 77 -5.56 0.40 -14.12
CA ALA A 77 -5.97 0.29 -15.53
C ALA A 77 -7.17 1.20 -15.85
N ALA A 78 -8.19 1.24 -14.99
CA ALA A 78 -9.37 2.08 -15.17
C ALA A 78 -9.04 3.59 -15.18
N ASP A 79 -8.14 4.03 -14.29
CA ASP A 79 -7.68 5.42 -14.25
C ASP A 79 -7.00 5.88 -15.55
N LYS A 80 -6.40 4.96 -16.33
CA LYS A 80 -5.81 5.31 -17.64
C LYS A 80 -6.87 5.51 -18.73
N ILE A 81 -8.05 4.90 -18.59
CA ILE A 81 -9.11 4.92 -19.60
C ILE A 81 -9.98 6.19 -19.46
N ILE A 82 -10.08 6.76 -18.27
CA ILE A 82 -10.94 7.93 -17.97
C ILE A 82 -10.30 9.27 -18.42
N VAL A 83 -9.11 9.25 -19.02
CA VAL A 83 -8.51 10.45 -19.63
C VAL A 83 -9.14 10.67 -21.01
N PHE A 84 -10.32 11.29 -21.04
CA PHE A 84 -10.89 11.95 -22.22
C PHE A 84 -10.67 13.47 -22.10
#